data_AF-A0A6V7K3B0-F1
#
_entry.id   AF-A0A6V7K3B0-F1
#
_cell.length_a   1.000
_cell.length_b   1.000
_cell.length_c   1.000
_cell.angle_alpha   90.00
_cell.angle_beta   90.00
_cell.angle_gamma   90.00
#
_symmetry.space_group_name_H-M   'P 1'
#
loop_
_entity.id
_entity.type
_entity.pdbx_description
1 polymer ?
#
loop_
_entity_poly.entity_id
_entity_poly.type
_entity_poly.pdbx_seq_one_letter_code
_entity_poly.pdbx_strand_id
1 'polypeptide(L)' 'VAENCKLNSMDSKNLAICWWPTLLPIEFNDLGRFEAMRPYLEDVVQTMIDQYPFLFCDKEAIVMV' A
#
# COMPACT_ATOMS: atom_id res chain seq x y z
N VAL A 1 3.23 -11.67 4.19
CA VAL A 1 3.82 -10.81 5.26
C VAL A 1 2.72 -10.20 6.12
N ALA A 2 1.78 -9.47 5.51
CA ALA A 2 0.63 -8.86 6.19
C ALA A 2 -0.20 -9.84 7.04
N GLU A 3 -0.41 -11.07 6.56
CA GLU A 3 -1.14 -12.12 7.30
C GLU A 3 -0.50 -12.50 8.66
N ASN A 4 0.81 -12.26 8.82
CA ASN A 4 1.56 -12.52 10.04
C ASN A 4 1.77 -11.25 10.89
N CYS A 5 0.95 -10.22 10.71
CA CYS A 5 1.08 -8.92 11.39
C CYS A 5 1.14 -9.04 12.93
N LYS A 6 0.50 -10.06 13.52
CA LYS A 6 0.56 -10.32 14.98
C LYS A 6 1.95 -10.72 15.47
N LEU A 7 2.81 -11.26 14.60
CA LEU A 7 4.16 -11.70 14.94
C LEU A 7 5.22 -10.67 14.53
N ASN A 8 5.02 -9.99 13.39
CA ASN A 8 6.01 -9.07 12.82
C ASN A 8 5.63 -7.58 12.93
N SER A 9 4.43 -7.26 13.43
CA SER A 9 3.88 -5.90 13.54
C SER A 9 3.72 -5.16 12.20
N MET A 10 3.69 -5.88 11.08
CA MET A 10 3.56 -5.34 9.73
C MET A 10 2.22 -5.76 9.12
N ASP A 11 1.18 -4.97 9.35
CA ASP A 11 -0.06 -5.02 8.56
C ASP A 11 0.14 -4.41 7.16
N SER A 12 -0.89 -4.46 6.31
CA SER A 12 -0.82 -3.94 4.94
C SER A 12 -0.53 -2.43 4.89
N LYS A 13 -1.09 -1.67 5.83
CA LYS A 13 -0.82 -0.24 5.97
C LYS A 13 0.65 0.05 6.28
N ASN A 14 1.24 -0.62 7.26
CA ASN A 14 2.65 -0.46 7.62
C ASN A 14 3.55 -0.86 6.45
N LEU A 15 3.22 -1.95 5.76
CA LEU A 15 3.95 -2.38 4.57
C LEU A 15 3.87 -1.35 3.44
N ALA A 16 2.69 -0.78 3.19
CA ALA A 16 2.52 0.24 2.16
C ALA A 16 3.37 1.48 2.44
N ILE A 17 3.38 1.96 3.70
CA ILE A 17 4.26 3.08 4.13
C ILE A 17 5.73 2.77 3.84
N CYS A 18 6.19 1.56 4.16
CA CYS A 18 7.60 1.19 3.97
C CYS A 18 7.99 1.01 2.50
N TRP A 19 7.06 0.59 1.62
CA TRP A 19 7.40 0.12 0.28
C TRP A 19 6.97 1.04 -0.86
N TRP A 20 6.01 1.94 -0.65
CA TRP A 20 5.56 2.82 -1.72
C TRP A 20 6.70 3.64 -2.38
N PRO A 21 7.73 4.16 -1.65
CA PRO A 21 8.77 4.96 -2.29
C PRO A 21 9.62 4.16 -3.29
N THR A 22 9.87 2.89 -2.98
CA THR A 22 10.66 1.98 -3.85
C THR A 22 9.84 1.54 -5.07
N LEU A 23 8.55 1.28 -4.89
CA LEU A 23 7.67 0.78 -5.95
C LEU A 23 7.21 1.88 -6.91
N LEU A 24 7.03 3.10 -6.39
CA LEU A 24 6.55 4.27 -7.11
C LEU A 24 7.58 5.39 -7.00
N PRO A 25 8.68 5.34 -7.79
CA PRO A 25 9.78 6.29 -7.70
C PRO A 25 9.41 7.65 -8.32
N ILE A 26 8.51 8.37 -7.65
CA ILE A 26 8.03 9.68 -8.05
C ILE A 26 8.94 10.75 -7.45
N GLU A 27 9.44 11.64 -8.29
CA GLU A 27 10.24 12.78 -7.83
C GLU A 27 9.32 13.91 -7.33
N PHE A 28 9.67 14.45 -6.17
CA PHE A 28 9.00 15.61 -5.59
C PHE A 28 10.00 16.77 -5.46
N ASN A 29 9.62 17.91 -6.04
CA ASN A 29 10.40 19.15 -5.96
C ASN A 29 9.82 20.14 -4.94
N ASP A 30 8.71 19.77 -4.29
CA ASP A 30 7.98 20.60 -3.34
C ASP A 30 7.37 19.74 -2.23
N LEU A 31 7.49 20.20 -1.00
CA LEU A 31 6.99 19.50 0.18
C LEU A 31 5.46 19.47 0.20
N GLY A 32 4.79 20.55 -0.19
CA GLY A 32 3.33 20.59 -0.23
C GLY A 32 2.75 19.57 -1.21
N ARG A 33 3.37 19.42 -2.39
CA ARG A 33 3.01 18.39 -3.36
C ARG A 33 3.27 16.98 -2.84
N PHE A 34 4.40 16.77 -2.14
CA PHE A 34 4.68 15.49 -1.50
C PHE A 34 3.60 15.13 -0.47
N GLU A 35 3.27 16.05 0.43
CA GLU A 35 2.27 15.81 1.48
C GLU A 35 0.87 15.55 0.92
N ALA A 36 0.49 16.25 -0.17
CA ALA A 36 -0.79 16.03 -0.83
C ALA A 36 -0.87 14.67 -1.54
N MET A 37 0.22 14.22 -2.16
CA MET A 37 0.25 12.97 -2.93
C MET A 37 0.48 11.72 -2.06
N ARG A 38 1.28 11.83 -1.01
CA ARG A 38 1.72 10.70 -0.18
C ARG A 38 0.57 9.78 0.29
N PRO A 39 -0.57 10.28 0.81
CA PRO A 39 -1.65 9.40 1.26
C PRO A 39 -2.20 8.52 0.13
N TYR A 40 -2.28 9.04 -1.10
CA TYR A 40 -2.76 8.29 -2.26
C TYR A 40 -1.75 7.24 -2.72
N LEU A 41 -0.45 7.53 -2.63
CA LEU A 41 0.60 6.57 -2.98
C LEU A 41 0.66 5.42 -1.97
N GLU A 42 0.53 5.74 -0.68
CA GLU A 42 0.36 4.75 0.38
C GLU A 42 -0.90 3.90 0.14
N ASP A 43 -2.05 4.52 -0.16
CA ASP A 43 -3.33 3.84 -0.38
C ASP A 43 -3.35 2.91 -1.60
N VAL A 44 -2.72 3.31 -2.71
CA VAL A 44 -2.58 2.46 -3.91
C VAL A 44 -1.81 1.20 -3.58
N VAL A 45 -0.67 1.32 -2.89
CA VAL A 45 0.16 0.16 -2.53
C VAL A 45 -0.54 -0.69 -1.47
N GLN A 46 -1.23 -0.07 -0.51
CA GLN A 46 -2.02 -0.80 0.46
C GLN A 46 -3.14 -1.60 -0.22
N THR A 47 -3.86 -1.00 -1.17
CA THR A 47 -4.91 -1.66 -1.95
C THR A 47 -4.35 -2.83 -2.78
N MET A 48 -3.16 -2.69 -3.35
CA MET A 48 -2.47 -3.79 -4.05
C MET A 48 -2.20 -4.98 -3.11
N ILE A 49 -1.92 -4.72 -1.84
CA ILE A 49 -1.72 -5.77 -0.82
C ILE A 49 -3.07 -6.38 -0.41
N ASP A 50 -4.02 -5.54 -0.02
CA ASP A 50 -5.31 -5.96 0.53
C ASP A 50 -6.19 -6.69 -0.51
N GLN A 51 -6.14 -6.25 -1.76
CA GLN A 51 -6.90 -6.83 -2.87
C GLN A 51 -6.03 -7.69 -3.79
N TYR A 52 -4.86 -8.17 -3.33
CA TYR A 52 -3.97 -8.99 -4.13
C TYR A 52 -4.67 -10.16 -4.86
N PRO A 53 -5.57 -10.95 -4.21
CA PRO A 53 -6.27 -12.03 -4.88
C PRO A 53 -7.12 -11.57 -6.07
N PHE A 54 -7.78 -10.43 -5.94
CA PHE A 54 -8.65 -9.87 -6.98
C PHE A 54 -7.83 -9.23 -8.10
N LEU A 55 -6.86 -8.40 -7.74
CA LEU A 55 -6.08 -7.62 -8.71
C LEU A 55 -5.11 -8.46 -9.53
N PHE A 56 -4.55 -9.54 -8.95
CA PHE A 56 -3.43 -10.27 -9.56
C PHE A 56 -3.64 -11.77 -9.68
N CYS A 57 -4.76 -12.34 -9.22
CA CYS A 57 -5.02 -13.78 -9.29
C CYS A 57 -6.40 -14.16 -9.86
N ASP A 58 -7.14 -13.21 -10.44
CA ASP A 58 -8.47 -13.42 -11.01
C ASP A 58 -9.48 -14.04 -10.01
N LYS A 59 -9.35 -13.72 -8.72
CA LYS A 59 -10.30 -14.15 -7.66
C LYS A 59 -11.30 -13.05 -7.35
N GLU A 60 -12.36 -13.37 -6.61
CA GLU A 60 -13.35 -12.37 -6.20
C GLU A 60 -12.75 -11.28 -5.28
N ALA A 61 -13.30 -10.07 -5.38
CA ALA A 61 -12.92 -8.95 -4.52
C ALA A 61 -13.27 -9.23 -3.06
N ILE A 62 -12.36 -8.89 -2.16
CA ILE A 62 -12.57 -9.06 -0.72
C ILE A 62 -13.13 -7.74 -0.20
N VAL A 63 -14.40 -7.73 0.22
CA VAL A 63 -14.98 -6.56 0.89
C VAL A 63 -14.32 -6.41 2.26
N MET A 64 -13.48 -5.40 2.42
CA MET A 64 -12.93 -5.05 3.74
C MET A 64 -13.96 -4.20 4.48
N VAL A 65 -14.46 -4.69 5.61
CA VAL A 65 -15.42 -4.01 6.51
C VAL A 65 -14.70 -3.32 7.65
#